data_AF-A0A6B1FEE2-F1
#
_entry.id   AF-A0A6B1FEE2-F1
#
_cell.length_a   1.000
_cell.length_b   1.000
_cell.length_c   1.000
_cell.angle_alpha   90.00
_cell.angle_beta   90.00
_cell.angle_gamma   90.00
#
_symmetry.space_group_name_H-M   'P 1'
#
loop_
_entity.id
_entity.type
_entity.pdbx_description
1 polymer ?
#
loop_
_entity_poly.entity_id
_entity_poly.type
_entity_poly.pdbx_seq_one_letter_code
_entity_poly.pdbx_strand_id
1 'polypeptide(L)'
;MDNLITDYAGPTDPVVGRVGWSNGTVWLDAAKTNARQRHRATSPGQYGFHGVPEEVWEFQIGGYQVCHKWLKDRKGRALTEGDIAHYQKIMVAVAKTISIMAAIDSVIDHFGGWPGAFQGERESAEKAADLAKVAESQPTFGQGGPTKDVDR
;
A
#
# COMPACT_ATOMS: atom_id res chain seq x y z
N MET A 1 -8.24 -15.24 -12.31
CA MET A 1 -6.84 -15.34 -12.76
C MET A 1 -6.08 -14.27 -12.01
N ASP A 2 -5.08 -14.64 -11.22
CA ASP A 2 -4.19 -13.66 -10.62
C ASP A 2 -3.38 -13.03 -11.77
N ASN A 3 -3.55 -11.73 -12.02
CA ASN A 3 -2.75 -11.01 -13.01
C ASN A 3 -1.30 -10.94 -12.49
N LEU A 4 -0.46 -11.84 -12.96
CA LEU A 4 0.97 -11.82 -12.69
C LEU A 4 1.58 -10.57 -13.32
N ILE A 5 2.49 -9.91 -12.60
CA ILE A 5 3.25 -8.76 -13.13
C ILE A 5 4.61 -9.18 -13.70
N THR A 6 4.93 -10.47 -13.66
CA THR A 6 6.28 -10.98 -13.97
C THR A 6 6.22 -12.27 -14.77
N ASP A 7 7.21 -12.45 -15.65
CA ASP A 7 7.43 -13.70 -16.38
C ASP A 7 8.72 -14.36 -15.93
N TYR A 8 8.63 -15.63 -15.53
CA TYR A 8 9.81 -16.43 -15.20
C TYR A 8 10.42 -17.02 -16.48
N ALA A 9 11.73 -16.87 -16.67
CA ALA A 9 12.47 -17.56 -17.73
C ALA A 9 13.68 -18.28 -17.14
N GLY A 10 13.73 -19.60 -17.34
CA GLY A 10 14.76 -20.46 -16.78
C GLY A 10 14.39 -21.95 -16.82
N PRO A 11 15.20 -22.81 -16.19
CA PRO A 11 14.89 -24.23 -16.05
C PRO A 11 13.66 -24.46 -15.16
N THR A 12 13.07 -25.66 -15.22
CA THR A 12 11.87 -26.04 -14.43
C THR A 12 12.12 -25.99 -12.92
N ASP A 13 13.29 -26.46 -12.48
CA ASP A 13 13.68 -26.51 -11.07
C ASP A 13 14.96 -25.68 -10.84
N PRO A 14 14.89 -24.33 -10.95
CA PRO A 14 16.09 -23.50 -10.84
C PRO A 14 16.68 -23.59 -9.44
N VAL A 15 17.99 -23.84 -9.38
CA VAL A 15 18.73 -23.72 -8.12
C VAL A 15 18.98 -22.24 -7.83
N VAL A 16 18.57 -21.78 -6.65
CA VAL A 16 18.82 -20.41 -6.22
C VAL A 16 20.30 -20.24 -5.88
N GLY A 17 21.00 -19.47 -6.71
CA GLY A 17 22.40 -19.12 -6.52
C GLY A 17 22.57 -17.77 -5.85
N ARG A 18 23.26 -16.86 -6.53
CA ARG A 18 23.42 -15.48 -6.09
C ARG A 18 22.25 -14.66 -6.63
N VAL A 19 21.45 -14.13 -5.72
CA VAL A 19 20.27 -13.35 -6.07
C VAL A 19 20.64 -11.89 -6.22
N GLY A 20 20.15 -11.24 -7.27
CA GLY A 20 20.20 -9.79 -7.40
C GLY A 20 19.28 -9.27 -8.48
N TRP A 21 19.03 -7.97 -8.47
CA TRP A 21 18.17 -7.33 -9.47
C TRP A 21 18.96 -6.38 -10.36
N SER A 22 18.65 -6.38 -11.65
CA SER A 22 19.09 -5.37 -12.61
C SER A 22 18.11 -5.29 -13.79
N ASN A 23 17.89 -4.09 -14.32
CA ASN A 23 17.11 -3.86 -15.54
C ASN A 23 15.75 -4.58 -15.56
N GLY A 24 14.97 -4.45 -14.48
CA GLY A 24 13.65 -5.07 -14.39
C GLY A 24 13.66 -6.60 -14.21
N THR A 25 14.81 -7.20 -13.90
CA THR A 25 14.95 -8.65 -13.76
C THR A 25 15.52 -9.02 -12.41
N VAL A 26 14.85 -9.94 -11.69
CA VAL A 26 15.40 -10.62 -10.51
C VAL A 26 16.11 -11.89 -10.98
N TRP A 27 17.43 -11.87 -10.95
CA TRP A 27 18.27 -13.01 -11.28
C TRP A 27 18.38 -13.97 -10.10
N LEU A 28 18.27 -15.27 -10.39
CA LEU A 28 18.50 -16.33 -9.40
C LEU A 28 19.96 -16.76 -9.34
N ASP A 29 20.74 -16.44 -10.37
CA ASP A 29 22.12 -16.88 -10.58
C ASP A 29 23.04 -15.74 -11.03
N ALA A 30 22.80 -14.51 -10.57
CA ALA A 30 23.62 -13.35 -10.90
C ALA A 30 25.11 -13.63 -10.69
N ALA A 31 25.96 -13.28 -11.66
CA ALA A 31 27.39 -13.53 -11.52
C ALA A 31 28.01 -12.67 -10.39
N LYS A 32 27.58 -11.41 -10.28
CA LYS A 32 28.08 -10.46 -9.26
C LYS A 32 26.95 -9.57 -8.75
N THR A 33 26.96 -9.33 -7.44
CA THR A 33 25.98 -8.45 -6.78
C THR A 33 26.65 -7.53 -5.76
N ASN A 34 26.04 -6.39 -5.50
CA ASN A 34 26.48 -5.43 -4.50
C ASN A 34 25.48 -5.36 -3.34
N ALA A 35 25.85 -5.94 -2.20
CA ALA A 35 24.99 -5.96 -1.00
C ALA A 35 24.73 -4.56 -0.42
N ARG A 36 25.63 -3.59 -0.64
CA ARG A 36 25.46 -2.21 -0.16
C ARG A 36 24.51 -1.40 -1.04
N GLN A 37 24.33 -1.82 -2.30
CA GLN A 37 23.40 -1.20 -3.25
C GLN A 37 22.16 -2.07 -3.40
N ARG A 38 21.42 -2.31 -2.31
CA ARG A 38 20.11 -3.01 -2.37
C ARG A 38 20.16 -4.36 -3.11
N HIS A 39 21.28 -5.07 -2.99
CA HIS A 39 21.52 -6.34 -3.68
C HIS A 39 21.40 -6.25 -5.22
N ARG A 40 21.81 -5.13 -5.82
CA ARG A 40 21.89 -4.95 -7.28
C ARG A 40 22.83 -5.96 -7.91
N ALA A 41 22.41 -6.53 -9.04
CA ALA A 41 23.27 -7.33 -9.90
C ALA A 41 24.13 -6.40 -10.76
N THR A 42 25.45 -6.38 -10.49
CA THR A 42 26.42 -5.66 -11.32
C THR A 42 26.83 -6.46 -12.56
N SER A 43 26.56 -7.76 -12.54
CA SER A 43 26.64 -8.63 -13.71
C SER A 43 25.42 -9.57 -13.67
N PRO A 44 24.58 -9.59 -14.73
CA PRO A 44 23.35 -10.37 -14.75
C PRO A 44 23.61 -11.88 -14.68
N GLY A 45 22.55 -12.65 -14.44
CA GLY A 45 22.55 -14.11 -14.48
C GLY A 45 22.04 -14.63 -15.82
N GLN A 46 21.69 -15.92 -15.86
CA GLN A 46 21.09 -16.57 -17.02
C GLN A 46 19.58 -16.75 -16.88
N TYR A 47 19.07 -16.91 -15.65
CA TYR A 47 17.65 -17.19 -15.41
C TYR A 47 17.08 -16.39 -14.24
N GLY A 48 15.79 -16.05 -14.34
CA GLY A 48 15.17 -15.13 -13.41
C GLY A 48 13.75 -14.72 -13.74
N PHE A 49 13.24 -13.79 -12.94
CA PHE A 49 11.92 -13.19 -13.08
C PHE A 49 12.02 -11.82 -13.75
N HIS A 50 11.39 -11.67 -14.90
CA HIS A 50 11.39 -10.46 -15.72
C HIS A 50 10.16 -9.61 -15.40
N GLY A 51 10.24 -8.32 -15.73
CA GLY A 51 9.14 -7.37 -15.51
C GLY A 51 8.99 -6.92 -14.07
N VAL A 52 10.00 -7.13 -13.21
CA VAL A 52 9.96 -6.76 -11.79
C VAL A 52 10.31 -5.28 -11.65
N PRO A 53 9.37 -4.40 -11.23
CA PRO A 53 9.66 -2.99 -11.01
C PRO A 53 10.70 -2.79 -9.91
N GLU A 54 11.47 -1.70 -10.01
CA GLU A 54 12.51 -1.37 -9.04
C GLU A 54 11.93 -1.21 -7.63
N GLU A 55 10.81 -0.50 -7.51
CA GLU A 55 10.07 -0.30 -6.26
C GLU A 55 9.65 -1.62 -5.59
N VAL A 56 9.24 -2.62 -6.37
CA VAL A 56 8.86 -3.95 -5.86
C VAL A 56 10.08 -4.70 -5.34
N TRP A 57 11.22 -4.57 -6.03
CA TRP A 57 12.47 -5.17 -5.57
C TRP A 57 13.00 -4.49 -4.30
N GLU A 58 12.95 -3.16 -4.24
CA GLU A 58 13.48 -2.36 -3.13
C GLU A 58 12.58 -2.32 -1.91
N PHE A 59 11.30 -2.69 -2.05
CA PHE A 59 10.33 -2.65 -0.97
C PHE A 59 10.82 -3.38 0.29
N GLN A 60 10.74 -2.67 1.42
CA GLN A 60 11.18 -3.18 2.72
C GLN A 60 10.03 -3.19 3.73
N ILE A 61 9.96 -4.26 4.53
CA ILE A 61 9.13 -4.32 5.72
C ILE A 61 10.06 -4.46 6.92
N GLY A 62 10.11 -3.42 7.75
CA GLY A 62 11.15 -3.26 8.76
C GLY A 62 12.53 -3.18 8.10
N GLY A 63 13.49 -3.99 8.58
CA GLY A 63 14.86 -4.03 8.03
C GLY A 63 15.05 -4.99 6.83
N TYR A 64 13.99 -5.65 6.35
CA TYR A 64 14.10 -6.71 5.35
C TYR A 64 13.57 -6.29 4.00
N GLN A 65 14.40 -6.41 2.97
CA GLN A 65 13.97 -6.34 1.58
C GLN A 65 13.28 -7.66 1.20
N VAL A 66 11.95 -7.65 1.09
CA VAL A 66 11.10 -8.86 1.11
C VAL A 66 11.45 -9.82 -0.03
N CYS A 67 11.49 -9.31 -1.26
CA CYS A 67 11.76 -10.09 -2.47
C CYS A 67 13.15 -10.74 -2.45
N HIS A 68 14.16 -10.02 -1.95
CA HIS A 68 15.52 -10.56 -1.80
C HIS A 68 15.62 -11.58 -0.67
N LYS A 69 15.03 -11.29 0.50
CA LYS A 69 15.09 -12.17 1.68
C LYS A 69 14.50 -13.54 1.39
N TRP A 70 13.34 -13.60 0.72
CA TRP A 70 12.65 -14.85 0.40
C TRP A 70 13.51 -15.80 -0.44
N LEU A 71 14.20 -15.26 -1.45
CA LEU A 71 15.11 -16.01 -2.31
C LEU A 71 16.42 -16.37 -1.59
N LYS A 72 17.01 -15.42 -0.85
CA LYS A 72 18.23 -15.66 -0.07
C LYS A 72 18.09 -16.84 0.90
N ASP A 73 16.94 -16.99 1.54
CA ASP A 73 16.66 -18.10 2.47
C ASP A 73 16.56 -19.47 1.80
N ARG A 74 16.43 -19.49 0.47
CA ARG A 74 16.36 -20.69 -0.37
C ARG A 74 17.64 -20.91 -1.18
N LYS A 75 18.71 -20.16 -0.91
CA LYS A 75 19.99 -20.32 -1.59
C LYS A 75 20.50 -21.77 -1.49
N GLY A 76 20.90 -22.34 -2.62
CA GLY A 76 21.34 -23.73 -2.76
C GLY A 76 20.21 -24.75 -2.94
N ARG A 77 18.95 -24.33 -2.92
CA ARG A 77 17.79 -25.20 -3.13
C ARG A 77 17.21 -24.99 -4.52
N ALA A 78 16.67 -26.06 -5.10
CA ALA A 78 15.82 -25.99 -6.28
C ALA A 78 14.45 -25.41 -5.89
N LEU A 79 13.93 -24.47 -6.68
CA LEU A 79 12.55 -24.00 -6.54
C LEU A 79 11.64 -24.91 -7.35
N THR A 80 10.60 -25.42 -6.73
CA THR A 80 9.53 -26.12 -7.46
C THR A 80 8.69 -25.14 -8.28
N GLU A 81 7.87 -25.64 -9.20
CA GLU A 81 6.85 -24.83 -9.87
C GLU A 81 5.95 -24.06 -8.87
N GLY A 82 5.57 -24.72 -7.77
CA GLY A 82 4.80 -24.10 -6.69
C GLY A 82 5.55 -22.96 -6.00
N ASP A 83 6.87 -23.09 -5.81
CA ASP A 83 7.71 -22.03 -5.24
C ASP A 83 7.82 -20.83 -6.19
N ILE A 84 8.00 -21.07 -7.50
CA ILE A 84 8.04 -20.04 -8.53
C ILE A 84 6.73 -19.26 -8.54
N ALA A 85 5.59 -19.95 -8.63
CA ALA A 85 4.26 -19.34 -8.60
C ALA A 85 4.01 -18.58 -7.29
N HIS A 86 4.47 -19.12 -6.16
CA HIS A 86 4.34 -18.46 -4.86
C HIS A 86 5.17 -17.18 -4.79
N TYR A 87 6.40 -17.18 -5.32
CA TYR A 87 7.24 -15.99 -5.39
C TYR A 87 6.63 -14.90 -6.28
N GLN A 88 6.05 -15.27 -7.41
CA GLN A 88 5.33 -14.31 -8.27
C GLN A 88 4.12 -13.70 -7.54
N LYS A 89 3.37 -14.50 -6.77
CA LYS A 89 2.28 -13.97 -5.92
C LYS A 89 2.78 -12.98 -4.86
N ILE A 90 3.95 -13.22 -4.27
CA ILE A 90 4.58 -12.26 -3.35
C ILE A 90 4.87 -10.95 -4.08
N MET A 91 5.44 -10.99 -5.28
CA MET A 91 5.72 -9.78 -6.06
C MET A 91 4.45 -9.01 -6.40
N VAL A 92 3.36 -9.70 -6.77
CA VAL A 92 2.03 -9.09 -6.97
C VAL A 92 1.50 -8.44 -5.70
N ALA A 93 1.62 -9.11 -4.54
CA ALA A 93 1.16 -8.56 -3.26
C ALA A 93 1.94 -7.29 -2.86
N VAL A 94 3.26 -7.29 -3.08
CA VAL A 94 4.11 -6.12 -2.83
C VAL A 94 3.72 -4.96 -3.76
N ALA A 95 3.56 -5.20 -5.06
CA ALA A 95 3.14 -4.18 -6.01
C ALA A 95 1.77 -3.57 -5.65
N LYS A 96 0.80 -4.41 -5.27
CA LYS A 96 -0.50 -3.94 -4.78
C LYS A 96 -0.39 -3.10 -3.52
N THR A 97 0.48 -3.50 -2.59
CA THR A 97 0.73 -2.73 -1.36
C THR A 97 1.26 -1.34 -1.69
N ILE A 98 2.27 -1.24 -2.56
CA ILE A 98 2.83 0.05 -3.01
C ILE A 98 1.74 0.93 -3.64
N SER A 99 0.93 0.36 -4.54
CA SER A 99 -0.15 1.08 -5.21
C SER A 99 -1.23 1.58 -4.24
N ILE A 100 -1.63 0.75 -3.26
CA ILE A 100 -2.63 1.12 -2.26
C ILE A 100 -2.09 2.21 -1.33
N MET A 101 -0.83 2.11 -0.89
CA MET A 101 -0.20 3.15 -0.07
C MET A 101 -0.18 4.50 -0.79
N ALA A 102 0.23 4.52 -2.06
CA ALA A 102 0.20 5.74 -2.86
C ALA A 102 -1.21 6.31 -3.05
N ALA A 103 -2.22 5.45 -3.23
CA ALA A 103 -3.61 5.88 -3.33
C ALA A 103 -4.12 6.50 -2.02
N ILE A 104 -3.74 5.92 -0.87
CA ILE A 104 -4.07 6.45 0.46
C ILE A 104 -3.43 7.83 0.64
N ASP A 105 -2.14 7.97 0.36
CA ASP A 105 -1.41 9.24 0.47
C ASP A 105 -2.04 10.33 -0.42
N SER A 106 -2.41 9.98 -1.65
CA SER A 106 -3.11 10.90 -2.56
C SER A 106 -4.45 11.38 -2.00
N VAL A 107 -5.20 10.52 -1.31
CA VAL A 107 -6.48 10.90 -0.68
C VAL A 107 -6.23 11.81 0.52
N ILE A 108 -5.23 11.50 1.35
CA ILE A 108 -4.86 12.32 2.51
C ILE A 108 -4.44 13.72 2.09
N ASP A 109 -3.59 13.83 1.07
CA ASP A 109 -3.13 15.11 0.54
C ASP A 109 -4.29 15.94 -0.01
N HIS A 110 -5.26 15.30 -0.67
CA HIS A 110 -6.47 15.95 -1.15
C HIS A 110 -7.29 16.61 -0.01
N PHE A 111 -7.32 16.00 1.16
CA PHE A 111 -8.00 16.52 2.36
C PHE A 111 -7.11 17.42 3.25
N GLY A 112 -6.03 17.98 2.69
CA GLY A 112 -5.17 18.93 3.40
C GLY A 112 -4.06 18.28 4.23
N GLY A 113 -3.72 17.02 3.94
CA GLY A 113 -2.64 16.28 4.59
C GLY A 113 -2.99 15.81 6.01
N TRP A 114 -2.04 15.17 6.68
CA TRP A 114 -2.16 14.90 8.12
C TRP A 114 -1.82 16.16 8.93
N PRO A 115 -2.61 16.61 9.93
CA PRO A 115 -3.83 16.02 10.52
C PRO A 115 -5.16 16.50 9.91
N GLY A 116 -5.13 17.32 8.85
CA GLY A 116 -6.32 17.84 8.15
C GLY A 116 -7.29 16.77 7.66
N ALA A 117 -6.78 15.61 7.24
CA ALA A 117 -7.58 14.45 6.85
C ALA A 117 -8.54 13.94 7.95
N PHE A 118 -8.30 14.26 9.22
CA PHE A 118 -9.20 13.94 10.34
C PHE A 118 -10.16 15.08 10.72
N GLN A 119 -10.02 16.27 10.14
CA GLN A 119 -10.81 17.46 10.51
C GLN A 119 -12.18 17.52 9.82
N GLY A 120 -12.36 16.81 8.70
CA GLY A 120 -13.65 16.76 7.98
C GLY A 120 -14.83 16.23 8.81
N GLU A 121 -14.56 15.39 9.82
CA GLU A 121 -15.56 14.94 10.79
C GLU A 121 -15.92 16.02 11.82
N ARG A 122 -14.95 16.83 12.27
CA ARG A 122 -15.20 17.91 13.24
C ARG A 122 -16.01 19.04 12.63
N GLU A 123 -15.68 19.50 11.42
CA GLU A 123 -16.47 20.55 10.76
C GLU A 123 -17.90 20.08 10.42
N SER A 124 -18.09 18.80 10.09
CA SER A 124 -19.43 18.23 9.84
C SER A 124 -20.24 18.11 11.12
N ALA A 125 -19.63 17.68 12.23
CA ALA A 125 -20.27 17.62 13.54
C ALA A 125 -20.59 19.01 14.11
N GLU A 126 -19.71 19.98 13.92
CA GLU A 126 -19.84 21.35 14.40
C GLU A 126 -20.91 22.12 13.60
N LYS A 127 -20.93 21.96 12.26
CA LYS A 127 -22.05 22.47 11.42
C LYS A 127 -23.38 21.84 11.78
N ALA A 128 -23.44 20.53 12.04
CA ALA A 128 -24.67 19.86 12.46
C ALA A 128 -25.17 20.37 13.82
N ALA A 129 -24.26 20.62 14.76
CA ALA A 129 -24.59 21.19 16.07
C ALA A 129 -25.08 22.65 15.98
N ASP A 130 -24.48 23.47 15.12
CA ASP A 130 -24.94 24.85 14.93
C ASP A 130 -26.27 24.93 14.17
N LEU A 131 -26.52 24.06 13.20
CA LEU A 131 -27.83 23.93 12.54
C LEU A 131 -28.94 23.53 13.52
N ALA A 132 -28.64 22.66 14.48
CA ALA A 132 -29.60 22.26 15.52
C ALA A 132 -29.98 23.43 16.45
N LYS A 133 -29.01 24.27 16.85
CA LYS A 133 -29.26 25.47 17.68
C LYS A 133 -30.08 26.54 16.96
N VAL A 134 -29.91 26.68 15.64
CA VAL A 134 -30.71 27.61 14.81
C VAL A 134 -32.15 27.12 14.67
N ALA A 135 -32.38 25.79 14.61
CA ALA A 135 -33.73 25.23 14.54
C ALA A 135 -34.51 25.40 15.86
N GLU A 136 -33.84 25.37 17.01
CA GLU A 136 -34.45 25.53 18.33
C GLU A 136 -34.81 26.98 18.69
N SER A 137 -34.32 27.97 17.95
CA SER A 137 -34.50 29.40 18.24
C SER A 137 -35.62 30.10 17.43
N GLN A 138 -36.56 29.34 16.84
CA GLN A 138 -37.75 29.92 16.20
C GLN A 138 -38.60 30.72 17.21
N PRO A 139 -38.96 31.99 16.90
CA PRO A 139 -39.74 32.81 17.82
C PRO A 139 -41.18 32.31 17.86
N THR A 140 -41.70 32.10 19.07
CA THR A 140 -43.13 31.89 19.29
C THR A 140 -43.87 33.15 18.88
N PHE A 141 -44.50 33.13 17.71
CA PHE A 141 -45.35 34.23 17.26
C PHE A 141 -46.50 34.41 18.26
N GLY A 142 -46.46 35.54 18.97
CA GLY A 142 -47.36 35.85 20.07
C GLY A 142 -48.82 35.97 19.62
N GLN A 143 -49.70 35.37 20.41
CA GLN A 143 -51.11 35.76 20.45
C GLN A 143 -51.33 36.58 21.72
N GLY A 144 -51.60 37.87 21.51
CA GLY A 144 -51.98 38.80 22.57
C GLY A 144 -53.34 38.43 23.17
N GLY A 145 -53.44 38.60 24.49
CA GLY A 145 -54.72 38.60 25.20
C GLY A 145 -55.60 39.81 24.83
N PRO A 146 -56.77 39.97 25.47
CA PRO A 146 -56.70 40.41 26.86
C PRO A 146 -57.71 39.77 27.83
N THR A 147 -57.21 39.65 29.06
CA THR A 147 -57.83 39.81 30.39
C THR A 147 -59.35 39.78 30.52
N LYS A 148 -59.82 39.03 31.52
CA LYS A 148 -60.74 39.55 32.56
C LYS A 148 -60.53 38.84 33.88
N ASP A 149 -60.37 39.66 34.91
CA ASP A 149 -60.52 39.38 36.33
C ASP A 149 -61.73 38.49 36.65
N VAL A 150 -61.66 37.76 37.77
CA VAL A 150 -62.62 37.81 38.90
C VAL A 150 -62.30 36.72 39.93
N ASP A 151 -61.96 37.19 41.14
CA ASP A 151 -62.28 36.66 42.49
C ASP A 151 -62.50 35.15 42.69
N ARG A 152 -61.73 34.52 43.60
CA ARG A 152 -62.00 34.48 45.06
C ARG A 152 -61.10 33.48 45.78
#